data_AF-F9Q027-F1
#
_entry.id   AF-F9Q027-F1
#
_cell.length_a   1.000
_cell.length_b   1.000
_cell.length_c   1.000
_cell.angle_alpha   90.00
_cell.angle_beta   90.00
_cell.angle_gamma   90.00
#
_symmetry.space_group_name_H-M   'P 1'
#
loop_
_entity.id
_entity.type
_entity.pdbx_description
1 polymer ?
#
loop_
_entity_poly.entity_id
_entity_poly.type
_entity_poly.pdbx_seq_one_letter_code
_entity_poly.pdbx_strand_id
1 'polypeptide(L)'
;MDPSSDNIDGQTIPLNQYFNYRLIGGLIPQNHSEDLNDYSFVDDYDQKGDQYTGNYKVLAKVDIRLKDGRVIKAGTDLTAETQVEHDQDKGMITIRFKEKFLQEIQLDSPFQAETYIQMKRIAVGTFENTYVNTVNKVAYASNTVRTTTPEPKKPEEPTTPNSNPNPKGNPTLPQTGTNDSSYMPYLGLAALVGVLGLGQLKRKEDESN
;
A
#
# COMPACT_ATOMS: atom_id res chain seq x y z
N MET A 1 0.65 -3.83 11.50
CA MET A 1 0.15 -2.73 10.65
C MET A 1 0.96 -1.50 10.98
N ASP A 2 1.91 -1.14 10.12
CA ASP A 2 2.63 0.12 10.22
C ASP A 2 2.17 1.01 9.07
N PRO A 3 1.45 2.10 9.37
CA PRO A 3 0.83 2.91 8.34
C PRO A 3 1.87 3.74 7.56
N SER A 4 1.76 3.75 6.23
CA SER A 4 2.44 4.73 5.38
C SER A 4 1.82 6.13 5.58
N SER A 5 2.63 7.18 5.39
CA SER A 5 2.18 8.58 5.41
C SER A 5 1.52 9.03 4.11
N ASP A 6 1.61 8.25 3.03
CA ASP A 6 1.21 8.67 1.69
C ASP A 6 -0.31 8.82 1.57
N ASN A 7 -0.75 9.96 1.05
CA ASN A 7 -2.15 10.19 0.71
C ASN A 7 -2.39 9.83 -0.76
N ILE A 8 -3.25 8.82 -0.98
CA ILE A 8 -3.62 8.33 -2.31
C ILE A 8 -5.04 8.76 -2.74
N ASP A 9 -5.62 9.77 -2.09
CA ASP A 9 -6.86 10.39 -2.54
C ASP A 9 -6.74 10.91 -3.98
N GLY A 10 -7.78 10.67 -4.79
CA GLY A 10 -7.81 10.94 -6.23
C GLY A 10 -7.00 9.96 -7.08
N GLN A 11 -6.28 9.01 -6.49
CA GLN A 11 -5.43 8.06 -7.22
C GLN A 11 -6.11 6.71 -7.45
N THR A 12 -5.37 5.78 -8.05
CA THR A 12 -5.86 4.43 -8.34
C THR A 12 -5.44 3.40 -7.29
N ILE A 13 -6.35 2.51 -6.93
CA ILE A 13 -6.05 1.33 -6.12
C ILE A 13 -6.23 0.08 -6.99
N PRO A 14 -5.21 -0.78 -7.17
CA PRO A 14 -5.37 -2.03 -7.91
C PRO A 14 -6.41 -2.95 -7.28
N LEU A 15 -7.10 -3.75 -8.10
CA LEU A 15 -8.02 -4.78 -7.62
C LEU A 15 -7.29 -5.76 -6.69
N ASN A 16 -7.93 -6.16 -5.59
CA ASN A 16 -7.39 -7.02 -4.51
C ASN A 16 -6.28 -6.39 -3.66
N GLN A 17 -5.91 -5.13 -3.89
CA GLN A 17 -4.91 -4.45 -3.09
C GLN A 17 -5.43 -4.17 -1.68
N TYR A 18 -4.58 -4.40 -0.69
CA TYR A 18 -4.81 -3.94 0.68
C TYR A 18 -4.36 -2.48 0.82
N PHE A 19 -5.18 -1.69 1.49
CA PHE A 19 -4.91 -0.28 1.79
C PHE A 19 -5.54 0.09 3.13
N ASN A 20 -5.32 1.33 3.59
CA ASN A 20 -5.96 1.83 4.80
C ASN A 20 -6.74 3.10 4.50
N TYR A 21 -7.93 3.23 5.06
CA TYR A 21 -8.47 4.55 5.35
C TYR A 21 -7.83 5.08 6.63
N ARG A 22 -7.29 6.30 6.56
CA ARG A 22 -6.72 7.02 7.71
C ARG A 22 -7.72 8.08 8.15
N LEU A 23 -8.40 7.84 9.27
CA LEU A 23 -9.39 8.77 9.82
C LEU A 23 -8.73 9.59 10.92
N ILE A 24 -8.53 10.88 10.67
CA ILE A 24 -7.83 11.81 11.58
C ILE A 24 -8.85 12.61 12.38
N GLY A 25 -9.05 12.26 13.65
CA GLY A 25 -10.08 12.87 14.47
C GLY A 25 -9.80 14.35 14.79
N GLY A 26 -10.81 15.05 15.27
CA GLY A 26 -10.71 16.44 15.68
C GLY A 26 -9.73 16.64 16.83
N LEU A 27 -8.99 17.75 16.80
CA LEU A 27 -8.12 18.15 17.90
C LEU A 27 -8.96 18.77 19.02
N ILE A 28 -8.89 18.17 20.21
CA ILE A 28 -9.35 18.77 21.45
C ILE A 28 -8.20 19.62 22.00
N PRO A 29 -8.36 20.94 22.13
CA PRO A 29 -7.30 21.81 22.61
C PRO A 29 -7.03 21.58 24.10
N GLN A 30 -5.87 22.07 24.53
CA GLN A 30 -5.53 22.20 25.95
C GLN A 30 -6.50 23.15 26.66
N ASN A 31 -6.64 22.97 27.97
CA ASN A 31 -7.50 23.80 28.85
C ASN A 31 -8.98 23.74 28.43
N HIS A 32 -9.46 22.57 28.04
CA HIS A 32 -10.87 22.34 27.80
C HIS A 32 -11.63 22.27 29.14
N SER A 33 -12.91 22.65 29.12
CA SER A 33 -13.69 22.90 30.34
C SER A 33 -14.31 21.66 30.98
N GLU A 34 -14.38 20.54 30.24
CA GLU A 34 -15.11 19.34 30.64
C GLU A 34 -14.37 18.08 30.21
N ASP A 35 -14.50 17.01 30.99
CA ASP A 35 -13.91 15.71 30.64
C ASP A 35 -14.44 15.19 29.28
N LEU A 36 -13.59 14.43 28.59
CA LEU A 36 -13.99 13.69 27.40
C LEU A 36 -14.77 12.44 27.81
N ASN A 37 -16.00 12.32 27.33
CA ASN A 37 -16.87 11.17 27.59
C ASN A 37 -17.14 10.37 26.31
N ASP A 38 -16.94 10.99 25.15
CA ASP A 38 -17.06 10.33 23.87
C ASP A 38 -16.02 10.85 22.87
N TYR A 39 -15.36 9.91 22.21
CA TYR A 39 -14.52 10.17 21.04
C TYR A 39 -14.60 8.93 20.15
N SER A 40 -15.29 9.04 19.02
CA SER A 40 -15.50 7.91 18.11
C SER A 40 -15.32 8.27 16.66
N PHE A 41 -15.05 7.25 15.86
CA PHE A 41 -14.97 7.29 14.41
C PHE A 41 -16.05 6.36 13.87
N VAL A 42 -17.00 6.91 13.13
CA VAL A 42 -18.05 6.14 12.46
C VAL A 42 -17.78 6.26 10.96
N ASP A 43 -17.53 5.13 10.32
CA ASP A 43 -17.25 5.06 8.88
C ASP A 43 -18.25 4.12 8.21
N ASP A 44 -19.08 4.68 7.32
CA ASP A 44 -20.07 3.97 6.52
C ASP A 44 -19.51 3.87 5.10
N TYR A 45 -18.66 2.85 4.89
CA TYR A 45 -17.86 2.69 3.69
C TYR A 45 -18.65 1.99 2.58
N ASP A 46 -18.30 2.22 1.31
CA ASP A 46 -18.92 1.51 0.19
C ASP A 46 -18.45 0.04 0.12
N GLN A 47 -19.21 -0.84 0.76
CA GLN A 47 -18.93 -2.27 0.82
C GLN A 47 -19.03 -3.00 -0.53
N LYS A 48 -19.50 -2.33 -1.60
CA LYS A 48 -19.44 -2.87 -2.97
C LYS A 48 -18.02 -2.81 -3.52
N GLY A 49 -17.24 -1.81 -3.10
CA GLY A 49 -15.87 -1.58 -3.53
C GLY A 49 -14.84 -2.07 -2.55
N ASP A 50 -15.11 -1.89 -1.25
CA ASP A 50 -14.11 -2.01 -0.21
C ASP A 50 -14.57 -2.96 0.89
N GLN A 51 -13.73 -3.94 1.19
CA GLN A 51 -13.98 -4.93 2.22
C GLN A 51 -13.12 -4.64 3.45
N TYR A 52 -13.76 -4.41 4.59
CA TYR A 52 -13.05 -4.37 5.86
C TYR A 52 -12.43 -5.74 6.18
N THR A 53 -11.15 -5.73 6.59
CA THR A 53 -10.37 -6.96 6.78
C THR A 53 -10.37 -7.49 8.22
N GLY A 54 -11.02 -6.79 9.15
CA GLY A 54 -10.96 -7.09 10.59
C GLY A 54 -9.76 -6.46 11.31
N ASN A 55 -8.87 -5.77 10.60
CA ASN A 55 -7.69 -5.13 11.18
C ASN A 55 -7.85 -3.62 11.25
N TYR A 56 -7.61 -3.05 12.43
CA TYR A 56 -7.50 -1.61 12.62
C TYR A 56 -6.39 -1.27 13.63
N LYS A 57 -5.91 -0.03 13.60
CA LYS A 57 -4.93 0.49 14.56
C LYS A 57 -5.24 1.94 14.87
N VAL A 58 -5.18 2.32 16.15
CA VAL A 58 -5.41 3.69 16.61
C VAL A 58 -4.11 4.24 17.19
N LEU A 59 -3.70 5.43 16.75
CA LEU A 59 -2.49 6.08 17.22
C LEU A 59 -2.81 7.43 17.86
N ALA A 60 -2.10 7.75 18.94
CA ALA A 60 -2.07 9.10 19.48
C ALA A 60 -1.44 10.05 18.44
N LYS A 61 -2.07 11.18 18.16
CA LYS A 61 -1.56 12.15 17.18
C LYS A 61 -0.81 13.32 17.83
N VAL A 62 -1.02 13.50 19.14
CA VAL A 62 -0.36 14.48 20.01
C VAL A 62 0.11 13.80 21.29
N ASP A 63 0.97 14.47 22.06
CA ASP A 63 1.28 14.05 23.42
C ASP A 63 0.03 14.27 24.31
N ILE A 64 -0.36 13.24 25.07
CA ILE A 64 -1.54 13.25 25.94
C ILE A 64 -1.07 13.10 27.39
N ARG A 65 -1.45 14.03 28.26
CA ARG A 65 -1.19 13.98 29.70
C ARG A 65 -2.38 13.38 30.42
N LEU A 66 -2.11 12.42 31.30
CA LEU A 66 -3.11 11.75 32.13
C LEU A 66 -3.13 12.33 33.55
N LYS A 67 -4.27 12.20 34.23
CA LYS A 67 -4.51 12.72 35.58
C LYS A 67 -3.54 12.15 36.63
N ASP A 68 -2.97 10.96 36.37
CA ASP A 68 -1.94 10.33 37.21
C ASP A 68 -0.51 10.83 36.93
N GLY A 69 -0.34 11.79 36.02
CA GLY A 69 0.94 12.40 35.67
C GLY A 69 1.71 11.67 34.55
N ARG A 70 1.21 10.53 34.05
CA ARG A 70 1.81 9.87 32.87
C ARG A 70 1.61 10.71 31.61
N VAL A 71 2.54 10.56 30.67
CA VAL A 71 2.46 11.16 29.33
C VAL A 71 2.49 10.06 28.28
N ILE A 72 1.43 9.98 27.49
CA ILE A 72 1.38 9.16 26.27
C ILE A 72 1.96 10.01 25.15
N LYS A 73 2.99 9.51 24.47
CA LYS A 73 3.66 10.24 23.38
C LYS A 73 2.86 10.14 22.07
N ALA A 74 2.94 11.17 21.24
CA ALA A 74 2.46 11.06 19.86
C ALA A 74 3.06 9.83 19.16
N GLY A 75 2.25 9.14 18.36
CA GLY A 75 2.58 7.87 17.71
C GLY A 75 2.36 6.62 18.57
N THR A 76 2.04 6.76 19.87
CA THR A 76 1.73 5.61 20.74
C THR A 76 0.47 4.90 20.25
N ASP A 77 0.51 3.56 20.25
CA ASP A 77 -0.64 2.72 19.93
C ASP A 77 -1.68 2.76 21.06
N LEU A 78 -2.88 3.22 20.73
CA LEU A 78 -4.03 3.33 21.61
C LEU A 78 -5.13 2.32 21.27
N THR A 79 -4.88 1.35 20.39
CA THR A 79 -5.90 0.39 19.95
C THR A 79 -6.53 -0.36 21.12
N ALA A 80 -5.73 -0.71 22.14
CA ALA A 80 -6.20 -1.36 23.36
C ALA A 80 -7.16 -0.49 24.19
N GLU A 81 -7.15 0.83 24.01
CA GLU A 81 -8.03 1.79 24.68
C GLU A 81 -9.34 2.05 23.91
N THR A 82 -9.58 1.25 22.87
CA THR A 82 -10.78 1.37 22.02
C THR A 82 -11.62 0.09 22.03
N GLN A 83 -12.83 0.22 21.51
CA GLN A 83 -13.74 -0.86 21.14
C GLN A 83 -14.17 -0.65 19.69
N VAL A 84 -14.37 -1.74 18.96
CA VAL A 84 -14.84 -1.73 17.57
C VAL A 84 -16.17 -2.47 17.46
N GLU A 85 -17.10 -1.88 16.73
CA GLU A 85 -18.35 -2.50 16.29
C GLU A 85 -18.36 -2.47 14.76
N HIS A 86 -18.67 -3.60 14.13
CA HIS A 86 -18.76 -3.71 12.68
C HIS A 86 -20.09 -4.32 12.28
N ASP A 87 -20.90 -3.53 11.58
CA ASP A 87 -22.13 -3.97 10.92
C ASP A 87 -21.78 -4.30 9.46
N GLN A 88 -21.52 -5.59 9.21
CA GLN A 88 -21.10 -6.07 7.89
C GLN A 88 -22.17 -5.89 6.82
N ASP A 89 -23.45 -6.00 7.19
CA ASP A 89 -24.57 -5.87 6.24
C ASP A 89 -24.68 -4.42 5.76
N LYS A 90 -24.46 -3.45 6.67
CA LYS A 90 -24.47 -2.03 6.31
C LYS A 90 -23.16 -1.52 5.71
N GLY A 91 -22.02 -2.19 5.94
CA GLY A 91 -20.72 -1.64 5.58
C GLY A 91 -20.26 -0.56 6.55
N MET A 92 -20.69 -0.65 7.81
CA MET A 92 -20.44 0.40 8.80
C MET A 92 -19.52 -0.10 9.92
N ILE A 93 -18.46 0.64 10.20
CA ILE A 93 -17.53 0.39 11.31
C ILE A 93 -17.55 1.58 12.27
N THR A 94 -17.69 1.29 13.57
CA THR A 94 -17.61 2.28 14.64
C THR A 94 -16.45 1.92 15.56
N ILE A 95 -15.47 2.82 15.67
CA ILE A 95 -14.34 2.70 16.61
C ILE A 95 -14.53 3.76 17.69
N ARG A 96 -14.68 3.33 18.93
CA ARG A 96 -14.95 4.21 20.08
C ARG A 96 -13.86 4.07 21.13
N PHE A 97 -13.36 5.18 21.65
CA PHE A 97 -12.51 5.14 22.82
C PHE A 97 -13.32 4.74 24.06
N LYS A 98 -12.72 3.92 24.93
CA LYS A 98 -13.32 3.55 26.21
C LYS A 98 -13.47 4.82 27.06
N GLU A 99 -14.67 5.08 27.53
CA GLU A 99 -14.97 6.26 28.36
C GLU A 99 -14.02 6.36 29.57
N LYS A 100 -13.71 5.23 30.22
CA LYS A 100 -12.74 5.18 31.33
C LYS A 100 -11.37 5.76 30.95
N PHE A 101 -10.85 5.43 29.77
CA PHE A 101 -9.57 5.97 29.30
C PHE A 101 -9.67 7.47 29.03
N LEU A 102 -10.77 7.92 28.39
CA LEU A 102 -10.99 9.33 28.12
C LEU A 102 -11.05 10.17 29.40
N GLN A 103 -11.69 9.63 30.45
CA GLN A 103 -11.78 10.26 31.77
C GLN A 103 -10.45 10.32 32.53
N GLU A 104 -9.42 9.57 32.11
CA GLU A 104 -8.06 9.67 32.65
C GLU A 104 -7.28 10.87 32.07
N ILE A 105 -7.75 11.52 31.01
CA ILE A 105 -7.04 12.64 30.35
C ILE A 105 -7.19 13.92 31.19
N GLN A 106 -6.11 14.70 31.33
CA GLN A 106 -6.16 15.99 32.02
C GLN A 106 -6.91 17.04 31.18
N LEU A 107 -7.65 17.92 31.86
CA LEU A 107 -8.32 19.07 31.24
C LEU A 107 -7.34 20.03 30.54
N ASP A 108 -6.11 20.13 31.05
CA ASP A 108 -5.05 20.91 30.43
C ASP A 108 -4.36 20.20 29.26
N SER A 109 -4.62 18.92 29.02
CA SER A 109 -4.00 18.13 27.96
C SER A 109 -4.69 18.38 26.63
N PRO A 110 -3.95 18.39 25.50
CA PRO A 110 -4.61 18.21 24.22
C PRO A 110 -5.01 16.73 24.07
N PHE A 111 -5.97 16.46 23.20
CA PHE A 111 -6.28 15.10 22.78
C PHE A 111 -6.57 15.06 21.29
N GLN A 112 -5.91 14.15 20.59
CA GLN A 112 -6.19 13.85 19.20
C GLN A 112 -5.67 12.44 18.90
N ALA A 113 -6.47 11.67 18.19
CA ALA A 113 -6.09 10.35 17.71
C ALA A 113 -6.42 10.21 16.22
N GLU A 114 -5.77 9.25 15.59
CA GLU A 114 -6.09 8.82 14.24
C GLU A 114 -6.22 7.30 14.18
N THR A 115 -7.16 6.82 13.38
CA THR A 115 -7.37 5.38 13.16
C THR A 115 -7.03 5.00 11.74
N TYR A 116 -6.47 3.82 11.58
CA TYR A 116 -6.17 3.18 10.31
C TYR A 116 -7.05 1.93 10.21
N ILE A 117 -7.97 1.94 9.25
CA ILE A 117 -8.88 0.84 9.00
C ILE A 117 -8.40 0.11 7.75
N GLN A 118 -7.97 -1.15 7.90
CA GLN A 118 -7.45 -1.90 6.77
C GLN A 118 -8.59 -2.43 5.91
N MET A 119 -8.54 -2.04 4.65
CA MET A 119 -9.49 -2.42 3.61
C MET A 119 -8.80 -3.27 2.55
N LYS A 120 -9.60 -4.04 1.82
CA LYS A 120 -9.23 -4.68 0.57
C LYS A 120 -10.15 -4.20 -0.53
N ARG A 121 -9.60 -3.72 -1.64
CA ARG A 121 -10.37 -3.36 -2.84
C ARG A 121 -10.89 -4.62 -3.52
N ILE A 122 -12.20 -4.79 -3.64
CA ILE A 122 -12.85 -6.00 -4.15
C ILE A 122 -13.61 -5.82 -5.48
N ALA A 123 -13.74 -4.59 -5.98
CA ALA A 123 -14.39 -4.33 -7.26
C ALA A 123 -13.66 -3.29 -8.10
N VAL A 124 -13.94 -3.33 -9.41
CA VAL A 124 -13.59 -2.28 -10.37
C VAL A 124 -14.62 -1.16 -10.27
N GLY A 125 -14.19 0.09 -10.39
CA GLY A 125 -15.06 1.25 -10.28
C GLY A 125 -14.41 2.42 -9.54
N THR A 126 -15.22 3.41 -9.20
CA THR A 126 -14.80 4.56 -8.39
C THR A 126 -15.57 4.51 -7.08
N PHE A 127 -14.84 4.57 -5.97
CA PHE A 127 -15.39 4.42 -4.64
C PHE A 127 -15.00 5.62 -3.78
N GLU A 128 -15.95 6.07 -2.98
CA GLU A 128 -15.82 7.22 -2.09
C GLU A 128 -15.91 6.77 -0.64
N ASN A 129 -15.32 7.55 0.26
CA ASN A 129 -15.42 7.31 1.69
C ASN A 129 -15.51 8.63 2.45
N THR A 130 -16.35 8.68 3.48
CA THR A 130 -16.48 9.81 4.40
C THR A 130 -16.82 9.25 5.76
N TYR A 131 -16.10 9.69 6.78
CA TYR A 131 -16.35 9.26 8.14
C TYR A 131 -16.82 10.43 9.01
N VAL A 132 -17.40 10.11 10.15
CA VAL A 132 -17.85 11.05 11.16
C VAL A 132 -17.03 10.86 12.43
N ASN A 133 -16.36 11.92 12.87
CA ASN A 133 -15.82 11.97 14.22
C ASN A 133 -16.91 12.48 15.17
N THR A 134 -17.21 11.73 16.23
CA THR A 134 -18.09 12.21 17.30
C THR A 134 -17.25 12.57 18.51
N VAL A 135 -17.44 13.77 19.05
CA VAL A 135 -16.78 14.26 20.26
C VAL A 135 -17.84 14.70 21.24
N ASN A 136 -17.90 14.10 22.43
CA ASN A 136 -18.92 14.37 23.44
C ASN A 136 -20.34 14.42 22.83
N LYS A 137 -20.67 13.43 21.96
CA LYS A 137 -21.95 13.28 21.23
C LYS A 137 -22.22 14.33 20.14
N VAL A 138 -21.28 15.22 19.84
CA VAL A 138 -21.37 16.15 18.70
C VAL A 138 -20.65 15.55 17.50
N ALA A 139 -21.34 15.47 16.37
CA ALA A 139 -20.85 14.85 15.14
C ALA A 139 -20.17 15.87 14.20
N TYR A 140 -19.01 15.49 13.68
CA TYR A 140 -18.21 16.25 12.72
C TYR A 140 -17.84 15.36 11.54
N ALA A 141 -18.36 15.67 10.35
CA ALA A 141 -18.02 14.92 9.14
C ALA A 141 -16.61 15.29 8.62
N SER A 142 -15.92 14.31 8.04
CA SER A 142 -14.66 14.52 7.33
C SER A 142 -14.87 15.06 5.92
N ASN A 143 -13.76 15.31 5.21
CA ASN A 143 -13.81 15.38 3.76
C ASN A 143 -14.17 14.00 3.17
N THR A 144 -14.69 14.02 1.95
CA THR A 144 -14.85 12.81 1.13
C THR A 144 -13.57 12.54 0.36
N VAL A 145 -13.06 11.32 0.43
CA VAL A 145 -11.96 10.84 -0.41
C VAL A 145 -12.51 9.97 -1.54
N ARG A 146 -11.79 9.88 -2.66
CA ARG A 146 -12.20 9.12 -3.84
C ARG A 146 -11.02 8.37 -4.43
N THR A 147 -11.20 7.10 -4.76
CA THR A 147 -10.19 6.32 -5.52
C THR A 147 -10.83 5.53 -6.65
N THR A 148 -10.05 5.20 -7.67
CA THR A 148 -10.53 4.43 -8.83
C THR A 148 -9.77 3.13 -8.98
N THR A 149 -10.47 2.04 -9.26
CA THR A 149 -9.89 0.79 -9.73
C THR A 149 -10.25 0.64 -11.20
N PRO A 150 -9.27 0.75 -12.12
CA PRO A 150 -9.54 0.66 -13.55
C PRO A 150 -9.91 -0.77 -13.96
N GLU A 151 -10.68 -0.89 -15.04
CA GLU A 151 -10.87 -2.18 -15.70
C GLU A 151 -9.53 -2.75 -16.17
N PRO A 152 -9.32 -4.08 -16.04
CA PRO A 152 -8.17 -4.73 -16.66
C PRO A 152 -8.20 -4.44 -18.16
N LYS A 153 -7.08 -3.93 -18.71
CA LYS A 153 -6.96 -3.78 -20.15
C LYS A 153 -7.13 -5.15 -20.80
N LYS A 154 -8.06 -5.27 -21.74
CA LYS A 154 -8.17 -6.46 -22.59
C LYS A 154 -6.79 -6.67 -23.26
N PRO A 155 -6.26 -7.90 -23.30
CA PRO A 155 -5.06 -8.18 -24.08
C PRO A 155 -5.25 -7.63 -25.50
N GLU A 156 -4.33 -6.81 -25.97
CA GLU A 156 -4.30 -6.46 -27.39
C GLU A 156 -4.14 -7.78 -28.17
N GLU A 157 -5.03 -8.01 -29.13
CA GLU A 157 -4.85 -9.15 -30.05
C GLU A 157 -3.46 -9.03 -30.67
N PRO A 158 -2.68 -10.13 -30.73
CA PRO A 158 -1.40 -10.10 -31.41
C PRO A 158 -1.66 -9.59 -32.83
N THR A 159 -1.10 -8.42 -33.14
CA THR A 159 -1.11 -7.91 -34.51
C THR A 159 -0.36 -8.93 -35.35
N THR A 160 -1.09 -9.73 -36.13
CA THR A 160 -0.48 -10.57 -37.14
C THR A 160 0.35 -9.64 -38.03
N PRO A 161 1.68 -9.84 -38.16
CA PRO A 161 2.47 -9.04 -39.08
C PRO A 161 1.83 -9.19 -40.46
N ASN A 162 1.44 -8.04 -41.03
CA ASN A 162 0.78 -7.96 -42.32
C ASN A 162 1.71 -8.59 -43.37
N SER A 163 1.49 -9.86 -43.67
CA SER A 163 2.24 -10.61 -44.67
C SER A 163 1.70 -10.16 -46.01
N ASN A 164 2.19 -9.02 -46.50
CA ASN A 164 1.96 -8.60 -47.86
C ASN A 164 2.70 -9.59 -48.78
N PRO A 165 2.01 -10.45 -49.56
CA PRO A 165 2.69 -11.40 -50.42
C PRO A 165 3.10 -10.67 -51.69
N ASN A 166 4.30 -10.11 -51.70
CA ASN A 166 4.92 -9.68 -52.94
C ASN A 166 5.53 -10.92 -53.62
N PRO A 167 5.05 -11.37 -54.79
CA PRO A 167 5.48 -12.64 -55.35
C PRO A 167 6.79 -12.45 -56.12
N LYS A 168 7.93 -12.80 -55.50
CA LYS A 168 9.18 -12.99 -56.25
C LYS A 168 9.99 -14.16 -55.72
N GLY A 169 10.09 -15.19 -56.55
CA GLY A 169 11.22 -16.11 -56.60
C GLY A 169 10.98 -17.48 -55.96
N ASN A 170 10.92 -18.51 -56.79
CA ASN A 170 11.04 -19.92 -56.40
C ASN A 170 12.26 -20.13 -55.49
N PRO A 171 12.15 -20.83 -54.35
CA PRO A 171 13.32 -21.24 -53.59
C PRO A 171 13.92 -22.50 -54.23
N THR A 172 15.07 -22.37 -54.89
CA THR A 172 15.93 -23.52 -55.18
C THR A 172 16.77 -23.84 -53.94
N LEU A 173 16.76 -25.10 -53.51
CA LEU A 173 17.60 -25.61 -52.43
C LEU A 173 19.09 -25.52 -52.82
N PRO A 174 19.99 -24.94 -52.01
CA PRO A 174 21.41 -25.13 -52.22
C PRO A 174 21.82 -26.51 -51.68
N GLN A 175 22.34 -27.36 -52.57
CA GLN A 175 23.10 -28.55 -52.23
C GLN A 175 24.46 -28.18 -51.62
N THR A 176 24.90 -28.99 -50.66
CA THR A 176 26.19 -28.98 -50.00
C THR A 176 27.35 -29.28 -50.95
N GLY A 177 28.47 -28.56 -50.84
CA GLY A 177 29.73 -28.92 -51.51
C GLY A 177 30.87 -27.94 -51.18
N THR A 178 31.86 -28.43 -50.43
CA THR A 178 33.16 -27.84 -50.12
C THR A 178 34.01 -27.53 -51.36
N ASN A 179 34.65 -26.35 -51.40
CA ASN A 179 36.11 -26.13 -51.54
C ASN A 179 36.46 -24.75 -52.14
N ASP A 180 37.56 -24.20 -51.61
CA ASP A 180 38.49 -23.23 -52.18
C ASP A 180 38.18 -21.72 -52.25
N SER A 181 38.86 -21.04 -51.32
CA SER A 181 39.90 -20.04 -51.58
C SER A 181 39.52 -18.60 -51.94
N SER A 182 40.16 -17.71 -51.16
CA SER A 182 40.53 -16.33 -51.49
C SER A 182 39.44 -15.27 -51.35
N TYR A 183 39.47 -14.54 -50.24
CA TYR A 183 39.86 -13.12 -50.21
C TYR A 183 39.70 -12.58 -48.78
N MET A 184 40.80 -12.10 -48.21
CA MET A 184 40.84 -11.31 -46.98
C MET A 184 41.76 -10.12 -47.25
N PRO A 185 41.32 -8.87 -46.99
CA PRO A 185 42.25 -7.80 -46.70
C PRO A 185 42.14 -7.38 -45.21
N TYR A 186 43.22 -7.67 -44.47
CA TYR A 186 44.04 -6.76 -43.64
C TYR A 186 43.38 -5.46 -43.11
N LEU A 187 43.70 -4.91 -41.93
CA LEU A 187 44.45 -5.24 -40.71
C LEU A 187 44.19 -4.03 -39.78
N GLY A 188 44.11 -4.25 -38.48
CA GLY A 188 44.02 -3.19 -37.47
C GLY A 188 44.23 -3.75 -36.07
N LEU A 189 45.41 -4.32 -35.81
CA LEU A 189 45.84 -4.75 -34.50
C LEU A 189 46.26 -3.54 -33.65
N ALA A 190 45.84 -3.52 -32.38
CA ALA A 190 46.77 -3.27 -31.28
C ALA A 190 46.22 -3.94 -30.00
N ALA A 191 46.92 -5.00 -29.59
CA ALA A 191 46.72 -5.69 -28.33
C ALA A 191 47.54 -5.02 -27.22
N LEU A 192 47.01 -5.01 -25.99
CA LEU A 192 47.83 -4.90 -24.79
C LEU A 192 47.74 -6.23 -24.03
N VAL A 193 48.88 -6.92 -23.98
CA VAL A 193 49.13 -8.14 -23.23
C VAL A 193 49.92 -7.76 -21.97
N GLY A 194 49.53 -8.31 -20.83
CA GLY A 194 50.32 -8.36 -19.59
C GLY A 194 49.66 -9.34 -18.62
N VAL A 195 49.88 -10.66 -18.67
CA VAL A 195 51.06 -11.47 -18.25
C VAL A 195 51.03 -11.85 -16.76
N LEU A 196 50.91 -13.17 -16.53
CA LEU A 196 51.26 -14.02 -15.36
C LEU A 196 50.30 -14.04 -14.15
N GLY A 197 49.91 -15.19 -13.59
CA GLY A 197 50.31 -16.57 -13.89
C GLY A 197 49.66 -17.63 -12.98
N LEU A 198 49.79 -18.88 -13.45
CA LEU A 198 50.02 -20.16 -12.76
C LEU A 198 48.97 -20.76 -11.78
N GLY A 199 48.41 -21.90 -12.22
CA GLY A 199 48.12 -23.11 -11.42
C GLY A 199 46.71 -23.21 -10.82
N GLN A 200 46.03 -24.36 -10.70
CA GLN A 200 46.31 -25.79 -10.94
C GLN A 200 44.95 -26.53 -11.00
N LEU A 201 44.92 -27.59 -11.81
CA LEU A 201 44.17 -28.85 -11.71
C LEU A 201 42.72 -28.96 -11.16
N LYS A 202 41.85 -29.39 -12.07
CA LYS A 202 40.89 -30.51 -12.00
C LYS A 202 40.75 -31.34 -10.67
N ARG A 203 39.48 -31.44 -10.27
CA ARG A 203 38.62 -32.66 -10.04
C ARG A 203 38.49 -33.27 -8.63
N LYS A 204 37.20 -33.50 -8.29
CA LYS A 204 36.59 -34.60 -7.48
C LYS A 204 36.97 -34.63 -6.00
N GLU A 205 36.18 -35.10 -5.05
CA GLU A 205 34.78 -35.49 -4.83
C GLU A 205 34.77 -35.81 -3.31
N ASP A 206 33.59 -35.82 -2.71
CA ASP A 206 33.23 -36.57 -1.49
C ASP A 206 33.65 -36.11 -0.08
N GLU A 207 32.57 -35.85 0.68
CA GLU A 207 32.20 -36.36 2.00
C GLU A 207 33.01 -36.03 3.28
N SER A 208 32.19 -35.64 4.27
CA SER A 208 32.19 -36.06 5.67
C SER A 208 32.67 -35.06 6.74
N ASN A 209 31.68 -34.79 7.60
CA ASN A 209 31.67 -34.27 8.98
C ASN A 209 31.68 -32.74 9.19
#